data_AF-A0A2P7QDU5-F1
#
_entry.id   AF-A0A2P7QDU5-F1
#
_cell.length_a   1.000
_cell.length_b   1.000
_cell.length_c   1.000
_cell.angle_alpha   90.00
_cell.angle_beta   90.00
_cell.angle_gamma   90.00
#
_symmetry.space_group_name_H-M   'P 1'
#
loop_
_entity.id
_entity.type
_entity.pdbx_description
1 polymer ?
#
loop_
_entity_poly.entity_id
_entity_poly.type
_entity_poly.pdbx_seq_one_letter_code
_entity_poly.pdbx_strand_id
1 'polypeptide(L)'
;APPTKMDKDQLTAEGYYGIFGRVGARIEIPGCSLCMGNQARVGDNTTVVSTSTRNFPNRLGKGANVYLASAELAAVAAIHGKLPTVAEYQEYAKELNATAA
;
A
#
# COMPACT_ATOMS: atom_id res chain seq x y z
N ALA A 1 6.19 2.26 1.54
CA ALA A 1 7.45 2.06 2.29
C ALA A 1 8.27 1.02 1.54
N PRO A 2 9.31 1.41 0.79
CA PRO A 2 10.18 0.44 0.12
C PRO A 2 10.88 -0.47 1.15
N PRO A 3 11.19 -1.73 0.84
CA PRO A 3 11.75 -2.65 1.82
C PRO A 3 13.24 -2.36 2.10
N THR A 4 14.01 -1.91 1.11
CA THR A 4 15.43 -1.59 1.27
C THR A 4 15.80 -0.22 0.70
N LYS A 5 17.03 0.23 0.99
CA LYS A 5 17.59 1.45 0.38
C LYS A 5 17.80 1.29 -1.12
N MET A 6 18.16 0.09 -1.59
CA MET A 6 18.37 -0.20 -3.01
C MET A 6 17.09 0.00 -3.81
N ASP A 7 15.96 -0.55 -3.33
CA ASP A 7 14.66 -0.36 -4.00
C ASP A 7 14.25 1.11 -4.02
N LYS A 8 14.48 1.81 -2.90
CA LYS A 8 14.21 3.25 -2.78
C LYS A 8 15.02 4.04 -3.80
N ASP A 9 16.31 3.74 -3.95
CA ASP A 9 17.20 4.44 -4.89
C ASP A 9 16.82 4.15 -6.35
N GLN A 10 16.53 2.89 -6.70
CA GLN A 10 16.08 2.50 -8.04
C GLN A 10 14.76 3.18 -8.42
N LEU A 11 13.74 3.09 -7.56
CA LEU A 11 12.44 3.74 -7.78
C LEU A 11 12.54 5.27 -7.87
N THR A 12 13.54 5.86 -7.21
CA THR A 12 13.82 7.30 -7.33
C THR A 12 14.43 7.62 -8.68
N ALA A 13 15.44 6.86 -9.11
CA ALA A 13 16.10 7.04 -10.40
C ALA A 13 15.16 6.84 -11.59
N GLU A 14 14.24 5.88 -11.50
CA GLU A 14 13.21 5.59 -12.51
C GLU A 14 12.03 6.58 -12.48
N GLY A 15 11.99 7.49 -11.49
CA GLY A 15 10.98 8.55 -11.41
C GLY A 15 9.63 8.15 -10.77
N TYR A 16 9.49 6.92 -10.27
CA TYR A 16 8.26 6.44 -9.60
C TYR A 16 7.88 7.28 -8.37
N TYR A 17 8.88 7.82 -7.65
CA TYR A 17 8.63 8.73 -6.52
C TYR A 17 7.82 9.97 -6.93
N GLY A 18 8.08 10.50 -8.13
CA GLY A 18 7.32 11.63 -8.67
C GLY A 18 5.88 11.27 -9.03
N ILE A 19 5.60 10.01 -9.37
CA ILE A 19 4.24 9.50 -9.60
C ILE A 19 3.50 9.43 -8.26
N PHE A 20 4.11 8.78 -7.26
CA PHE A 20 3.52 8.65 -5.91
C PHE A 20 3.27 10.01 -5.25
N GLY A 21 4.20 10.96 -5.38
CA GLY A 21 4.03 12.32 -4.85
C GLY A 21 2.86 13.07 -5.49
N ARG A 22 2.66 12.94 -6.80
CA ARG A 22 1.55 13.59 -7.52
C ARG A 22 0.16 13.12 -7.08
N VAL A 23 0.04 11.85 -6.68
CA VAL A 23 -1.23 11.29 -6.18
C VAL A 23 -1.41 11.47 -4.66
N GLY A 24 -0.50 12.21 -4.00
CA GLY A 24 -0.60 12.50 -2.56
C GLY A 24 -0.19 11.34 -1.65
N ALA A 25 0.52 10.33 -2.17
CA ALA A 25 0.96 9.21 -1.35
C ALA A 25 2.09 9.62 -0.39
N ARG A 26 2.02 9.16 0.86
CA ARG A 26 3.11 9.29 1.82
C ARG A 26 4.14 8.18 1.59
N ILE A 27 5.39 8.58 1.31
CA ILE A 27 6.49 7.62 1.14
C ILE A 27 7.35 7.61 2.40
N GLU A 28 7.36 6.48 3.09
CA GLU A 28 8.17 6.25 4.29
C GLU A 28 9.62 5.90 3.93
N ILE A 29 10.53 6.09 4.88
CA ILE A 29 11.90 5.56 4.78
C ILE A 29 11.89 4.02 4.69
N PRO A 30 12.93 3.40 4.10
CA PRO A 30 13.01 1.94 4.03
C PRO A 30 12.94 1.26 5.40
N GLY A 31 12.07 0.25 5.52
CA GLY A 31 11.90 -0.52 6.76
C GLY A 31 10.46 -1.02 7.00
N CYS A 32 10.20 -1.56 8.20
CA CYS A 32 8.93 -2.20 8.55
C CYS A 32 7.71 -1.25 8.56
N SER A 33 7.92 0.04 8.85
CA SER A 33 6.86 1.06 8.85
C SER A 33 5.59 0.60 9.64
N LEU A 34 4.41 0.74 9.05
CA LEU A 34 3.12 0.41 9.65
C LEU A 34 2.95 -1.09 9.97
N CYS A 35 3.72 -1.99 9.35
CA CYS A 35 3.55 -3.44 9.49
C CYS A 35 3.66 -3.92 10.96
N MET A 36 4.51 -3.27 11.75
CA MET A 36 4.66 -3.61 13.17
C MET A 36 3.74 -2.81 14.10
N GLY A 37 3.37 -1.59 13.71
CA GLY A 37 2.55 -0.69 14.53
C GLY A 37 3.23 -0.18 15.80
N ASN A 38 4.55 -0.24 15.88
CA ASN A 38 5.35 0.20 17.04
C ASN A 38 5.90 1.64 16.91
N GLN A 39 5.68 2.29 15.76
CA GLN A 39 6.10 3.66 15.46
C GLN A 39 4.88 4.44 14.94
N ALA A 40 4.81 4.66 13.63
CA ALA A 40 3.61 5.18 12.98
C ALA A 40 2.47 4.16 13.07
N ARG A 41 1.25 4.68 13.22
CA ARG A 41 0.00 3.91 13.25
C ARG A 41 -1.04 4.60 12.36
N VAL A 42 -2.00 3.82 11.89
CA VAL A 42 -3.17 4.37 11.20
C VAL A 42 -4.12 5.05 12.21
N GLY A 43 -5.07 5.85 11.72
CA GLY A 43 -6.08 6.46 12.56
C GLY A 43 -6.94 5.42 13.31
N ASP A 44 -7.47 5.83 14.46
CA ASP A 44 -8.35 4.98 15.26
C ASP A 44 -9.64 4.61 14.49
N ASN A 45 -10.08 3.36 14.64
CA ASN A 45 -11.30 2.82 14.04
C ASN A 45 -11.36 2.92 12.50
N THR A 46 -10.20 2.99 11.84
CA THR A 46 -10.11 3.05 10.37
C THR A 46 -10.18 1.67 9.73
N THR A 47 -10.62 1.63 8.47
CA THR A 47 -10.52 0.44 7.62
C THR A 47 -9.30 0.56 6.72
N VAL A 48 -8.48 -0.48 6.67
CA VAL A 48 -7.19 -0.48 5.97
C VAL A 48 -7.08 -1.69 5.06
N VAL A 49 -6.60 -1.47 3.83
CA VAL A 49 -6.09 -2.54 2.96
C VAL A 49 -4.56 -2.50 3.03
N SER A 50 -3.92 -3.61 3.38
CA SER A 50 -2.49 -3.67 3.66
C SER A 50 -1.82 -4.84 2.96
N THR A 51 -0.61 -4.61 2.44
CA THR A 51 0.29 -5.64 1.89
C THR A 51 1.23 -6.22 2.95
N SER A 52 1.01 -5.90 4.23
CA SER A 52 1.75 -6.47 5.36
C SER A 52 1.43 -7.96 5.57
N THR A 53 2.11 -8.60 6.51
CA THR A 53 1.95 -10.04 6.78
C THR A 53 0.87 -10.38 7.80
N ARG A 54 0.35 -9.43 8.58
CA ARG A 54 -0.51 -9.69 9.75
C ARG A 54 -1.57 -8.62 9.95
N ASN A 55 -2.79 -9.03 10.33
CA ASN A 55 -3.94 -8.15 10.57
C ASN A 55 -4.62 -8.37 11.94
N PHE A 56 -3.88 -8.81 12.96
CA PHE A 56 -4.43 -8.99 14.31
C PHE A 56 -5.04 -7.70 14.87
N PRO A 57 -6.05 -7.79 15.77
CA PRO A 57 -6.65 -6.62 16.40
C PRO A 57 -5.60 -5.67 17.00
N ASN A 58 -5.78 -4.38 16.76
CA ASN A 58 -4.89 -3.30 17.19
C ASN A 58 -3.47 -3.30 16.59
N ARG A 59 -3.17 -4.15 15.59
CA ARG A 59 -1.83 -4.24 15.01
C ARG A 59 -1.39 -2.97 14.30
N LEU A 60 -2.15 -2.48 13.32
CA LEU A 60 -1.80 -1.26 12.57
C LEU A 60 -2.29 0.02 13.26
N GLY A 61 -3.38 -0.07 14.03
CA GLY A 61 -4.03 1.07 14.68
C GLY A 61 -5.13 0.59 15.63
N LYS A 62 -5.54 1.41 16.59
CA LYS A 62 -6.52 1.03 17.61
C LYS A 62 -7.90 0.87 16.96
N GLY A 63 -8.55 -0.27 17.17
CA GLY A 63 -9.86 -0.57 16.58
C GLY A 63 -9.86 -0.63 15.05
N ALA A 64 -8.69 -0.67 14.41
CA ALA A 64 -8.61 -0.70 12.95
C ALA A 64 -9.01 -2.06 12.38
N ASN A 65 -9.80 -2.05 11.31
CA ASN A 65 -10.16 -3.24 10.55
C ASN A 65 -9.19 -3.38 9.36
N VAL A 66 -8.34 -4.41 9.38
CA VAL A 66 -7.26 -4.56 8.40
C VAL A 66 -7.50 -5.78 7.51
N TYR A 67 -7.54 -5.54 6.19
CA TYR A 67 -7.64 -6.55 5.16
C TYR A 67 -6.27 -6.75 4.51
N LEU A 68 -5.80 -7.99 4.44
CA LEU A 68 -4.56 -8.34 3.76
C LEU A 68 -4.84 -8.57 2.27
N ALA A 69 -4.04 -7.95 1.41
CA ALA A 69 -4.21 -8.01 -0.04
C ALA A 69 -2.86 -7.93 -0.77
N SER A 70 -2.85 -8.23 -2.07
CA SER A 70 -1.71 -8.00 -2.94
C SER A 70 -1.48 -6.50 -3.20
N ALA A 71 -0.32 -6.13 -3.74
CA ALA A 71 0.01 -4.73 -4.03
C ALA A 71 -0.91 -4.14 -5.10
N GLU A 72 -1.27 -4.94 -6.10
CA GLU A 72 -2.16 -4.58 -7.19
C GLU A 72 -3.57 -4.27 -6.66
N LEU A 73 -4.15 -5.18 -5.87
CA LEU A 73 -5.49 -4.96 -5.29
C LEU A 73 -5.49 -3.79 -4.31
N ALA A 74 -4.42 -3.62 -3.51
CA ALA A 74 -4.30 -2.47 -2.62
C ALA A 74 -4.22 -1.14 -3.39
N ALA A 75 -3.52 -1.11 -4.53
CA ALA A 75 -3.47 0.07 -5.40
C ALA A 75 -4.85 0.41 -5.99
N VAL A 76 -5.58 -0.60 -6.49
CA VAL A 76 -6.94 -0.40 -7.01
C VAL A 76 -7.90 0.08 -5.91
N ALA A 77 -7.82 -0.51 -4.71
CA ALA A 77 -8.63 -0.08 -3.57
C ALA A 77 -8.30 1.35 -3.12
N ALA A 78 -7.04 1.78 -3.21
CA ALA A 78 -6.62 3.15 -2.91
C ALA A 78 -7.20 4.17 -3.93
N ILE A 79 -7.32 3.79 -5.21
CA ILE A 79 -7.95 4.62 -6.24
C ILE A 79 -9.46 4.73 -6.01
N HIS A 80 -10.14 3.61 -5.71
CA HIS A 80 -11.58 3.59 -5.52
C HIS A 80 -12.07 4.10 -4.16
N GLY A 81 -11.21 4.08 -3.13
CA GLY A 81 -11.60 4.39 -1.75
C GLY A 81 -12.46 3.32 -1.08
N LYS A 82 -12.59 2.13 -1.68
CA LYS A 82 -13.33 0.96 -1.18
C LYS A 82 -12.70 -0.33 -1.70
N LEU A 83 -13.05 -1.48 -1.10
CA LEU A 83 -12.76 -2.77 -1.72
C LEU A 83 -13.56 -2.87 -3.02
N PRO A 84 -12.90 -3.05 -4.19
CA PRO A 84 -13.59 -3.13 -5.46
C PRO A 84 -14.32 -4.47 -5.61
N THR A 85 -15.35 -4.49 -6.45
CA THR A 85 -15.91 -5.72 -7.00
C THR A 85 -14.90 -6.40 -7.93
N VAL A 86 -15.13 -7.67 -8.27
CA VAL A 86 -14.29 -8.40 -9.22
C VAL A 86 -14.28 -7.69 -10.59
N ALA A 87 -15.43 -7.20 -11.05
CA ALA A 87 -15.52 -6.50 -12.33
C ALA A 87 -14.69 -5.20 -12.32
N GLU A 88 -14.86 -4.36 -11.30
CA GLU A 88 -14.08 -3.11 -11.11
C GLU A 88 -12.57 -3.43 -11.04
N TYR A 89 -12.15 -4.47 -10.31
CA TYR A 89 -10.74 -4.87 -10.26
C TYR A 89 -10.19 -5.28 -11.64
N GLN A 90 -10.97 -6.05 -12.40
CA GLN A 90 -10.55 -6.56 -13.71
C GLN A 90 -10.45 -5.47 -14.78
N GLU A 91 -11.04 -4.29 -14.57
CA GLU A 91 -10.82 -3.13 -15.45
C GLU A 91 -9.38 -2.65 -15.35
N TYR A 92 -8.85 -2.46 -14.13
CA TYR A 92 -7.46 -2.06 -13.90
C TYR A 92 -6.46 -3.19 -14.17
N ALA A 93 -6.81 -4.43 -13.79
CA ALA A 93 -5.90 -5.55 -13.91
C ALA A 93 -5.45 -5.84 -15.35
N LYS A 94 -6.28 -5.51 -16.35
CA LYS A 94 -5.93 -5.64 -17.77
C LYS A 94 -4.85 -4.65 -18.22
N GLU A 95 -4.78 -3.50 -17.57
CA GLU A 95 -3.80 -2.44 -17.86
C GLU A 95 -2.49 -2.64 -17.10
N LEU A 96 -2.50 -3.46 -16.05
CA LEU A 96 -1.31 -3.85 -15.31
C LEU A 96 -0.45 -4.82 -16.15
N ASN A 97 0.60 -4.31 -16.77
CA ASN A 97 1.61 -5.15 -17.40
C ASN A 97 2.42 -5.89 -16.34
N ALA A 98 2.34 -7.23 -16.34
CA ALA A 98 3.07 -8.12 -15.43
C ALA A 98 4.61 -8.06 -15.56
N THR A 99 5.14 -7.28 -16.50
CA THR A 99 6.56 -7.14 -16.85
C THR A 99 7.11 -5.74 -16.61
N ALA A 100 6.53 -4.95 -15.71
CA ALA A 100 7.19 -3.74 -15.21
C ALA A 100 8.37 -4.12 -14.28
N ALA A 101 9.44 -4.65 -14.87
CA ALA A 101 10.75 -4.89 -14.28
C ALA A 101 11.82 -4.67 -15.36
#